data_AF-A0A7V6HF28-F1
#
_entry.id   AF-A0A7V6HF28-F1
#
_cell.length_a   1.000
_cell.length_b   1.000
_cell.length_c   1.000
_cell.angle_alpha   90.00
_cell.angle_beta   90.00
_cell.angle_gamma   90.00
#
_symmetry.space_group_name_H-M   'P 1'
#
loop_
_entity.id
_entity.type
_entity.pdbx_description
1 polymer ?
#
loop_
_entity_poly.entity_id
_entity_poly.type
_entity_poly.pdbx_seq_one_letter_code
_entity_poly.pdbx_strand_id
1 'polypeptide(L)'
;MIPILKAIAEGRLIELPPCDKNQALRTLAETLCASADIPAGYNVFDNVIRREEQAITYLKYGIACPHARSEEHSGEMACVIGWSPDGLDYGNTDGWPVHLILMYYVPGSARNAYLTELATLARAIEDDETKHELVNLKDLEDVQSRLESWIATIEGREDAEDDREQVRRSTSTVLSQLLMPDIIEMLEDRRFNDLRIFLAAQPAPEIAELIAALHASDQLLVFRLLPRNMAGEVFSLLEYPSQNLLLENMAQDETRHVLTALTPDDRTALFEELPANVLQGLLNLLSDKDRKQALSLLSYPKDSVGRLMTNRYVYAREEWTVARTLEQIRAMGNDSETVMMIYIIDERGVLVDDLLLRKLILADPETPISSLMDRQYVALHSLQDREEAVMVFKKYDLYALPVVDSEGVLLGIVTNDDILDVSEEEATEDIHKGVAITPLSAGYLRTSLSVLYRSRLPWLVTLVFVNIFSGAGIAYFDTLIGSFVALVFFLPLLIASGGNAGAQSATLVIRGMALGELTLKDFMKVLWREIVVSLSLGLSMSAAVFFLAWWRGGLRIGVVAAISMTLIVVCGSLIGMTLPFILRKLKIDPAVASNPLVTSLADILGVFIYLGIASALL
;
A
#
# COMPACT_ATOMS: atom_id res chain seq x y z
N MET A 1 2.73 0.43 36.71
CA MET A 1 1.29 0.32 36.39
C MET A 1 1.01 1.39 35.34
N ILE A 2 0.35 1.03 34.23
CA ILE A 2 0.00 1.99 33.18
C ILE A 2 -0.90 3.09 33.81
N PRO A 3 -0.63 4.38 33.57
CA PRO A 3 -1.35 5.48 34.21
C PRO A 3 -2.88 5.47 34.02
N ILE A 4 -3.39 4.95 32.91
CA ILE A 4 -4.82 4.65 32.72
C ILE A 4 -5.33 3.63 33.77
N LEU A 5 -4.67 2.48 33.96
CA LEU A 5 -5.07 1.50 34.99
C LEU A 5 -4.95 2.08 36.41
N LYS A 6 -3.94 2.92 36.63
CA LYS A 6 -3.76 3.64 37.90
C LYS A 6 -4.91 4.63 38.13
N ALA A 7 -5.36 5.33 37.08
CA ALA A 7 -6.51 6.23 37.16
C ALA A 7 -7.80 5.48 37.52
N ILE A 8 -8.03 4.32 36.90
CA ILE A 8 -9.18 3.45 37.23
C ILE A 8 -9.10 2.98 38.70
N ALA A 9 -7.95 2.44 39.12
CA ALA A 9 -7.75 1.92 40.48
C ALA A 9 -7.90 3.01 41.56
N GLU A 10 -7.57 4.25 41.24
CA GLU A 10 -7.66 5.40 42.15
C GLU A 10 -9.00 6.16 42.05
N GLY A 11 -9.97 5.65 41.28
CA GLY A 11 -11.30 6.26 41.16
C GLY A 11 -11.32 7.57 40.36
N ARG A 12 -10.39 7.74 39.42
CA ARG A 12 -10.26 8.90 38.53
C ARG A 12 -10.97 8.71 37.17
N LEU A 13 -11.92 7.79 37.11
CA LEU A 13 -12.86 7.62 36.00
C LEU A 13 -14.20 8.25 36.39
N ILE A 14 -14.64 9.26 35.64
CA ILE A 14 -15.84 10.05 35.95
C ILE A 14 -16.78 10.15 34.75
N GLU A 15 -18.08 10.21 35.05
CA GLU A 15 -19.12 10.57 34.07
C GLU A 15 -19.20 12.09 33.97
N LEU A 16 -19.10 12.61 32.75
CA LEU A 16 -19.20 14.03 32.45
C LEU A 16 -20.68 14.40 32.29
N PRO A 17 -21.16 15.47 32.96
CA PRO A 17 -22.51 15.97 32.71
C PRO A 17 -22.60 16.54 31.28
N PRO A 18 -23.82 16.73 30.73
CA PRO A 18 -24.00 17.42 29.45
C PRO A 18 -23.36 18.81 29.49
N CYS A 19 -22.25 18.97 28.76
CA CYS A 19 -21.41 20.15 28.84
C CYS A 19 -20.70 20.43 27.49
N ASP A 20 -20.12 21.63 27.36
CA ASP A 20 -19.27 21.98 26.22
C ASP A 20 -17.81 21.53 26.47
N LYS A 21 -16.98 21.54 25.42
CA LYS A 21 -15.56 21.17 25.49
C LYS A 21 -14.81 21.83 26.66
N ASN A 22 -14.99 23.13 26.86
CA ASN A 22 -14.24 23.86 27.87
C ASN A 22 -14.71 23.51 29.28
N GLN A 23 -16.00 23.24 29.46
CA GLN A 23 -16.56 22.76 30.72
C GLN A 23 -16.05 21.35 31.04
N ALA A 24 -16.04 20.43 30.07
CA ALA A 24 -15.49 19.08 30.23
C ALA A 24 -14.01 19.11 30.65
N LEU A 25 -13.19 19.88 29.92
CA LEU A 25 -11.76 20.02 30.23
C LEU A 25 -11.52 20.65 31.60
N ARG A 26 -12.37 21.59 32.04
CA ARG A 26 -12.28 22.20 33.37
C ARG A 26 -12.58 21.18 34.47
N THR A 27 -13.67 20.42 34.33
CA THR A 27 -14.06 19.39 35.30
C THR A 27 -12.98 18.32 35.44
N LEU A 28 -12.37 17.91 34.32
CA LEU A 28 -11.26 16.95 34.34
C LEU A 28 -10.01 17.54 34.98
N ALA A 29 -9.64 18.78 34.66
CA ALA A 29 -8.48 19.44 35.27
C ALA A 29 -8.64 19.61 36.78
N GLU A 30 -9.83 20.00 37.25
CA GLU A 30 -10.14 20.10 38.69
C GLU A 30 -10.05 18.73 39.38
N THR A 31 -10.57 17.68 38.73
CA THR A 31 -10.49 16.30 39.24
C THR A 31 -9.05 15.81 39.31
N LEU A 32 -8.23 16.12 38.30
CA LEU A 32 -6.82 15.76 38.24
C LEU A 32 -6.02 16.48 39.34
N CYS A 33 -6.27 17.78 39.55
CA CYS A 33 -5.65 18.55 40.64
C CYS A 33 -6.06 18.08 42.04
N ALA A 34 -7.28 17.54 42.21
CA ALA A 34 -7.76 17.04 43.49
C ALA A 34 -7.21 15.64 43.85
N SER A 35 -6.81 14.86 42.84
CA SER A 35 -6.50 13.43 43.00
C SER A 35 -5.05 13.06 42.71
N ALA A 36 -4.29 13.91 42.02
CA ALA A 36 -2.89 13.68 41.68
C ALA A 36 -1.93 14.66 42.38
N ASP A 37 -0.67 14.24 42.51
CA ASP A 37 0.40 15.07 43.08
C ASP A 37 0.84 16.15 42.08
N ILE A 38 0.08 17.24 42.03
CA ILE A 38 0.32 18.39 41.14
C ILE A 38 0.86 19.57 41.97
N PRO A 39 1.90 20.28 41.50
CA PRO A 39 2.47 21.42 42.22
C PRO A 39 1.44 22.49 42.58
N ALA A 40 1.49 22.97 43.82
CA ALA A 40 0.62 24.04 44.30
C ALA A 40 0.78 25.31 43.44
N GLY A 41 -0.31 25.72 42.78
CA GLY A 41 -0.32 26.89 41.89
C GLY A 41 -0.14 26.57 40.40
N TYR A 42 0.08 25.31 40.01
CA TYR A 42 0.09 24.91 38.61
C TYR A 42 -1.35 24.81 38.07
N ASN A 43 -1.68 25.63 37.07
CA ASN A 43 -3.01 25.63 36.46
C ASN A 43 -3.06 24.63 35.28
N VAL A 44 -3.53 23.40 35.55
CA VAL A 44 -3.69 22.36 34.52
C VAL A 44 -4.62 22.82 33.40
N PHE A 45 -5.75 23.43 33.74
CA PHE A 45 -6.76 23.85 32.77
C PHE A 45 -6.21 24.87 31.78
N ASP A 46 -5.55 25.92 32.25
CA ASP A 46 -4.99 26.96 31.37
C ASP A 46 -3.92 26.39 30.43
N ASN A 47 -3.12 25.42 30.90
CA ASN A 47 -2.10 24.76 30.07
C ASN A 47 -2.74 23.86 29.01
N VAL A 48 -3.76 23.08 29.37
CA VAL A 48 -4.52 22.26 28.41
C VAL A 48 -5.18 23.14 27.35
N ILE A 49 -5.87 24.22 27.75
CA ILE A 49 -6.56 25.11 26.82
C ILE A 49 -5.59 25.78 25.84
N ARG A 50 -4.45 26.30 26.33
CA ARG A 50 -3.42 26.85 25.44
C ARG A 50 -2.94 25.84 24.42
N ARG A 51 -2.84 24.56 24.80
CA ARG A 51 -2.43 23.48 23.91
C ARG A 51 -3.51 23.13 22.88
N GLU A 52 -4.76 23.08 23.31
CA GLU A 52 -5.94 22.84 22.46
C GLU A 52 -6.19 23.96 21.45
N GLU A 53 -5.83 25.21 21.78
CA GLU A 53 -5.89 26.35 20.86
C GLU A 53 -4.86 26.24 19.72
N GLN A 54 -3.71 25.59 19.97
CA GLN A 54 -2.68 25.35 18.96
C GLN A 54 -3.04 24.16 18.06
N ALA A 55 -3.49 23.06 18.66
CA ALA A 55 -3.97 21.89 17.95
C ALA A 55 -4.91 21.09 18.85
N ILE A 56 -6.09 20.75 18.31
CA ILE A 56 -7.06 19.92 19.02
C ILE A 56 -6.45 18.54 19.30
N THR A 57 -6.60 18.00 20.51
CA THR A 57 -6.09 16.65 20.83
C THR A 57 -7.13 15.57 20.57
N TYR A 58 -7.97 15.80 19.56
CA TYR A 58 -8.95 14.83 19.10
C TYR A 58 -8.25 13.66 18.42
N LEU A 59 -8.65 12.44 18.77
CA LEU A 59 -8.29 11.20 18.10
C LEU A 59 -9.49 10.68 17.34
N LYS A 60 -9.23 9.78 16.39
CA LYS A 60 -10.31 9.05 15.70
C LYS A 60 -11.19 8.28 16.69
N TYR A 61 -12.44 8.06 16.28
CA TYR A 61 -13.42 7.21 16.96
C TYR A 61 -13.93 7.74 18.31
N GLY A 62 -13.94 9.08 18.46
CA GLY A 62 -14.62 9.74 19.58
C GLY A 62 -13.80 9.73 20.87
N ILE A 63 -12.47 9.72 20.76
CA ILE A 63 -11.55 9.80 21.91
C ILE A 63 -10.76 11.10 21.82
N ALA A 64 -10.47 11.75 22.94
CA ALA A 64 -9.55 12.87 23.01
C ALA A 64 -8.50 12.68 24.12
N CYS A 65 -7.26 13.12 23.87
CA CYS A 65 -6.15 12.97 24.81
C CYS A 65 -5.47 14.32 25.16
N PRO A 66 -6.19 15.22 25.85
CA PRO A 66 -5.63 16.51 26.26
C PRO A 66 -4.55 16.32 27.31
N HIS A 67 -3.55 17.20 27.33
CA HIS A 67 -2.48 17.09 28.33
C HIS A 67 -1.89 18.45 28.74
N ALA A 68 -1.39 18.50 29.97
CA ALA A 68 -0.64 19.63 30.53
C ALA A 68 0.79 19.20 30.89
N ARG A 69 1.78 20.03 30.53
CA ARG A 69 3.21 19.75 30.78
C ARG A 69 3.80 20.70 31.80
N SER A 70 4.55 20.17 32.76
CA SER A 70 5.33 20.97 33.72
C SER A 70 6.83 20.73 33.51
N GLU A 71 7.60 21.79 33.25
CA GLU A 71 9.04 21.66 32.99
C GLU A 71 9.87 21.55 34.27
N GLU A 72 9.38 22.11 35.36
CA GLU A 72 10.15 22.32 36.60
C GLU A 72 9.93 21.24 37.66
N HIS A 73 8.98 20.32 37.44
CA HIS A 73 8.58 19.32 38.42
C HIS A 73 9.06 17.91 38.05
N SER A 74 9.70 17.25 39.02
CA SER A 74 10.00 15.81 38.97
C SER A 74 8.92 15.04 39.72
N GLY A 75 8.19 14.17 39.03
CA GLY A 75 7.08 13.41 39.60
C GLY A 75 6.61 12.30 38.67
N GLU A 76 5.59 11.55 39.11
CA GLU A 76 4.90 10.57 38.28
C GLU A 76 3.83 11.24 37.41
N MET A 77 3.62 10.69 36.21
CA MET A 77 2.53 11.11 35.35
C MET A 77 1.17 10.74 35.96
N ALA A 78 0.16 11.57 35.73
CA ALA A 78 -1.19 11.36 36.20
C ALA A 78 -2.20 11.43 35.05
N CYS A 79 -3.24 10.60 35.10
CA CYS A 79 -4.33 10.54 34.13
C CYS A 79 -5.68 10.69 34.84
N VAL A 80 -6.65 11.35 34.21
CA VAL A 80 -8.07 11.33 34.59
C VAL A 80 -8.88 11.03 33.35
N ILE A 81 -9.94 10.23 33.50
CA ILE A 81 -10.74 9.73 32.39
C ILE A 81 -12.16 10.27 32.55
N GLY A 82 -12.61 11.03 31.56
CA GLY A 82 -13.97 11.52 31.45
C GLY A 82 -14.73 10.75 30.39
N TRP A 83 -15.91 10.25 30.74
CA TRP A 83 -16.83 9.63 29.79
C TRP A 83 -18.08 10.50 29.60
N SER A 84 -18.45 10.80 28.35
CA SER A 84 -19.65 11.52 27.98
C SER A 84 -20.65 10.58 27.30
N PRO A 85 -21.81 10.27 27.94
CA PRO A 85 -22.81 9.38 27.35
C PRO A 85 -23.39 9.90 26.04
N ASP A 86 -23.68 11.21 25.97
CA ASP A 86 -24.28 11.87 24.80
C ASP A 86 -23.25 12.23 23.72
N GLY A 87 -21.96 12.14 24.06
CA GLY A 87 -20.86 12.58 23.22
C GLY A 87 -20.73 14.10 23.17
N LEU A 88 -19.51 14.59 22.90
CA LEU A 88 -19.16 16.01 22.99
C LEU A 88 -18.58 16.52 21.68
N ASP A 89 -19.05 17.67 21.20
CA ASP A 89 -18.41 18.38 20.08
C ASP A 89 -17.05 18.92 20.54
N TYR A 90 -15.97 18.35 19.99
CA TYR A 90 -14.60 18.66 20.37
C TYR A 90 -13.89 19.57 19.34
N GLY A 91 -14.60 20.02 18.30
CA GLY A 91 -14.05 20.85 17.22
C GLY A 91 -13.30 20.06 16.14
N ASN A 92 -13.53 18.75 16.06
CA ASN A 92 -12.97 17.84 15.07
C ASN A 92 -13.68 17.93 13.71
N THR A 93 -12.93 17.71 12.63
CA THR A 93 -13.39 17.95 11.25
C THR A 93 -14.18 16.78 10.64
N ASP A 94 -14.14 15.61 11.26
CA ASP A 94 -14.85 14.41 10.82
C ASP A 94 -16.28 14.29 11.36
N GLY A 95 -16.69 15.22 12.25
CA GLY A 95 -18.06 15.33 12.75
C GLY A 95 -18.47 14.27 13.79
N TRP A 96 -17.53 13.45 14.26
CA TRP A 96 -17.79 12.43 15.28
C TRP A 96 -17.75 13.01 16.70
N PRO A 97 -18.77 12.78 17.55
CA PRO A 97 -18.74 13.25 18.92
C PRO A 97 -17.69 12.49 19.76
N VAL A 98 -17.05 13.19 20.69
CA VAL A 98 -16.09 12.61 21.64
C VAL A 98 -16.84 12.07 22.85
N HIS A 99 -16.74 10.75 23.06
CA HIS A 99 -17.32 10.05 24.19
C HIS A 99 -16.31 9.81 25.32
N LEU A 100 -15.02 9.79 25.03
CA LEU A 100 -13.99 9.51 26.03
C LEU A 100 -12.86 10.55 25.98
N ILE A 101 -12.52 11.13 27.12
CA ILE A 101 -11.45 12.12 27.26
C ILE A 101 -10.44 11.62 28.29
N LEU A 102 -9.21 11.32 27.86
CA LEU A 102 -8.11 10.92 28.72
C LEU A 102 -7.18 12.11 28.94
N MET A 103 -7.34 12.82 30.06
CA MET A 103 -6.53 14.00 30.35
C MET A 103 -5.28 13.64 31.15
N TYR A 104 -4.11 14.06 30.67
CA TYR A 104 -2.82 13.78 31.30
C TYR A 104 -2.17 15.02 31.93
N TYR A 105 -1.53 14.83 33.08
CA TYR A 105 -0.52 15.75 33.61
C TYR A 105 0.84 15.08 33.50
N VAL A 106 1.75 15.72 32.76
CA VAL A 106 3.06 15.18 32.37
C VAL A 106 4.19 16.02 32.98
N PRO A 107 4.79 15.57 34.10
CA PRO A 107 6.02 16.15 34.61
C PRO A 107 7.17 16.04 33.61
N GLY A 108 8.14 16.94 33.68
CA GLY A 108 9.32 16.94 32.79
C GLY A 108 10.08 15.61 32.81
N SER A 109 10.12 14.95 33.97
CA SER A 109 10.74 13.62 34.16
C SER A 109 9.98 12.46 33.53
N ALA A 110 8.70 12.62 33.17
CA ALA A 110 7.81 11.55 32.72
C ALA A 110 7.40 11.69 31.24
N ARG A 111 8.04 12.59 30.47
CA ARG A 111 7.72 12.85 29.06
C ARG A 111 7.84 11.61 28.17
N ASN A 112 8.87 10.78 28.37
CA ASN A 112 9.00 9.53 27.60
C ASN A 112 7.91 8.51 27.97
N ALA A 113 7.51 8.46 29.24
CA ALA A 113 6.43 7.57 29.69
C ALA A 113 5.09 7.99 29.08
N TYR A 114 4.84 9.29 28.94
CA TYR A 114 3.66 9.83 28.25
C TYR A 114 3.58 9.39 26.78
N LEU A 115 4.69 9.52 26.04
CA LEU A 115 4.72 9.15 24.62
C LEU A 115 4.52 7.64 24.44
N THR A 116 5.10 6.82 25.32
CA THR A 116 4.87 5.37 25.32
C THR A 116 3.40 5.02 25.62
N GLU A 117 2.75 5.75 26.53
CA GLU A 117 1.34 5.54 26.84
C GLU A 117 0.42 5.96 25.68
N LEU A 118 0.70 7.10 25.03
CA LEU A 118 -0.02 7.50 23.82
C LEU A 118 0.14 6.47 22.69
N ALA A 119 1.35 5.94 22.48
CA ALA A 119 1.58 4.91 21.47
C ALA A 119 0.81 3.62 21.78
N THR A 120 0.70 3.28 23.07
CA THR A 120 -0.08 2.14 23.54
C THR A 120 -1.58 2.35 23.31
N LEU A 121 -2.08 3.54 23.64
CA LEU A 121 -3.47 3.92 23.40
C LEU A 121 -3.82 3.94 21.91
N ALA A 122 -2.95 4.51 21.06
CA ALA A 122 -3.13 4.55 19.62
C ALA A 122 -3.31 3.15 19.02
N ARG A 123 -2.46 2.19 19.42
CA ARG A 123 -2.55 0.78 19.03
C ARG A 123 -3.87 0.12 19.47
N ALA A 124 -4.42 0.53 20.60
CA ALA A 124 -5.67 0.00 21.12
C ALA A 124 -6.89 0.42 20.29
N ILE A 125 -6.88 1.67 19.82
CA ILE A 125 -8.03 2.36 19.23
C ILE A 125 -8.33 1.90 17.80
N GLU A 126 -7.40 1.20 17.16
CA GLU A 126 -7.49 0.86 15.74
C GLU A 126 -8.36 -0.34 15.39
N ASP A 127 -8.72 -1.18 16.36
CA ASP A 127 -9.56 -2.33 16.09
C ASP A 127 -10.96 -1.85 15.65
N ASP A 128 -11.42 -2.26 14.45
CA ASP A 128 -12.63 -1.72 13.79
C ASP A 128 -13.90 -1.95 14.63
N GLU A 129 -13.90 -2.97 15.51
CA GLU A 129 -14.97 -3.25 16.49
C GLU A 129 -15.12 -2.13 17.53
N THR A 130 -14.03 -1.45 17.88
CA THR A 130 -13.99 -0.41 18.93
C THR A 130 -14.91 0.78 18.63
N LYS A 131 -15.14 1.08 17.34
CA LYS A 131 -15.94 2.22 16.86
C LYS A 131 -17.40 2.15 17.25
N HIS A 132 -17.98 0.95 17.25
CA HIS A 132 -19.38 0.74 17.59
C HIS A 132 -19.55 0.52 19.08
N GLU A 133 -18.50 0.12 19.79
CA GLU A 133 -18.56 -0.18 21.21
C GLU A 133 -18.59 1.08 22.07
N LEU A 134 -17.82 2.12 21.74
CA LEU A 134 -17.76 3.37 22.52
C LEU A 134 -19.07 4.14 22.58
N VAL A 135 -19.83 4.14 21.48
CA VAL A 135 -21.16 4.78 21.39
C VAL A 135 -22.22 4.00 22.18
N ASN A 136 -21.96 2.72 22.49
CA ASN A 136 -22.92 1.83 23.15
C ASN A 136 -22.63 1.59 24.65
N LEU A 137 -21.64 2.26 25.23
CA LEU A 137 -21.34 2.19 26.66
C LEU A 137 -22.52 2.75 27.46
N LYS A 138 -22.94 2.07 28.54
CA LYS A 138 -24.13 2.44 29.30
C LYS A 138 -23.83 3.06 30.66
N ASP A 139 -22.70 2.69 31.25
CA ASP A 139 -22.28 3.14 32.56
C ASP A 139 -20.74 3.10 32.71
N LEU A 140 -20.25 3.58 33.86
CA LEU A 140 -18.82 3.62 34.15
C LEU A 140 -18.19 2.23 34.34
N GLU A 141 -18.98 1.20 34.69
CA GLU A 141 -18.47 -0.17 34.80
C GLU A 141 -18.17 -0.74 33.41
N ASP A 142 -19.04 -0.47 32.43
CA ASP A 142 -18.80 -0.80 31.01
C ASP A 142 -17.54 -0.09 30.48
N VAL A 143 -17.36 1.20 30.80
CA VAL A 143 -16.18 1.99 30.40
C VAL A 143 -14.91 1.40 31.01
N GLN A 144 -14.95 1.07 32.30
CA GLN A 144 -13.82 0.47 33.02
C GLN A 144 -13.44 -0.88 32.42
N SER A 145 -14.42 -1.80 32.28
CA SER A 145 -14.18 -3.13 31.73
C SER A 145 -13.58 -3.07 30.32
N ARG A 146 -13.98 -2.07 29.53
CA ARG A 146 -13.46 -1.88 28.18
C ARG A 146 -12.00 -1.40 28.18
N LEU A 147 -11.68 -0.40 28.99
CA LEU A 147 -10.31 0.11 29.13
C LEU A 147 -9.35 -0.97 29.65
N GLU A 148 -9.79 -1.78 30.62
CA GLU A 148 -9.02 -2.92 31.11
C GLU A 148 -8.81 -3.97 30.02
N SER A 149 -9.85 -4.27 29.23
CA SER A 149 -9.75 -5.19 28.09
C SER A 149 -8.77 -4.70 27.02
N TRP A 150 -8.81 -3.40 26.66
CA TRP A 150 -7.89 -2.83 25.67
C TRP A 150 -6.43 -2.99 26.10
N ILE A 151 -6.15 -2.73 27.37
CA ILE A 151 -4.79 -2.84 27.91
C ILE A 151 -4.34 -4.30 27.98
N ALA A 152 -5.23 -5.22 28.38
CA ALA A 152 -4.93 -6.65 28.41
C ALA A 152 -4.68 -7.25 27.03
N THR A 153 -5.42 -6.82 25.99
CA THR A 153 -5.21 -7.27 24.61
C THR A 153 -3.84 -6.87 24.08
N ILE A 154 -3.31 -5.71 24.50
CA ILE A 154 -1.99 -5.25 24.10
C ILE A 154 -0.89 -6.05 24.79
N GLU A 155 -1.03 -6.37 26.08
CA GLU A 155 -0.08 -7.21 26.82
C GLU A 155 -0.08 -8.66 26.30
N GLY A 156 -1.17 -9.14 25.69
CA GLY A 156 -1.29 -10.50 25.14
C GLY A 156 -0.96 -10.67 23.65
N ARG A 157 -0.81 -9.59 22.87
CA ARG A 157 -0.60 -9.62 21.42
C ARG A 157 0.87 -9.80 20.98
N GLU A 158 1.81 -10.08 21.89
CA GLU A 158 3.21 -10.37 21.51
C GLU A 158 3.37 -11.64 20.63
N ASP A 159 2.35 -12.51 20.52
CA ASP A 159 2.49 -13.87 19.94
C ASP A 159 1.60 -14.22 18.72
N ALA A 160 0.94 -13.28 18.02
CA ALA A 160 0.10 -13.61 16.84
C ALA A 160 0.59 -12.97 15.52
N GLU A 161 0.75 -13.78 14.47
CA GLU A 161 1.45 -13.44 13.20
C GLU A 161 0.56 -13.03 12.01
N ASP A 162 -0.75 -13.33 11.99
CA ASP A 162 -1.51 -13.33 10.72
C ASP A 162 -2.22 -12.01 10.31
N ASP A 163 -2.45 -11.04 11.20
CA ASP A 163 -3.22 -9.80 10.89
C ASP A 163 -2.34 -8.54 10.71
N ARG A 164 -1.03 -8.70 10.46
CA ARG A 164 -0.04 -7.64 10.67
C ARG A 164 -0.04 -6.51 9.64
N GLU A 165 -0.54 -6.69 8.42
CA GLU A 165 -0.23 -5.75 7.32
C GLU A 165 -1.27 -4.63 7.14
N GLN A 166 -2.55 -4.97 7.25
CA GLN A 166 -3.65 -4.00 7.11
C GLN A 166 -3.83 -3.16 8.39
N VAL A 167 -3.53 -3.75 9.56
CA VAL A 167 -3.48 -3.04 10.84
C VAL A 167 -2.26 -2.12 10.90
N ARG A 168 -1.05 -2.57 10.51
CA ARG A 168 0.18 -1.73 10.54
C ARG A 168 0.06 -0.42 9.76
N ARG A 169 -0.52 -0.43 8.55
CA ARG A 169 -0.70 0.79 7.74
C ARG A 169 -1.72 1.78 8.33
N SER A 170 -2.70 1.30 9.09
CA SER A 170 -3.63 2.19 9.81
C SER A 170 -2.95 2.78 11.05
N THR A 171 -2.20 1.97 11.80
CA THR A 171 -1.68 2.31 13.14
C THR A 171 -0.68 3.44 13.10
N SER A 172 0.13 3.43 12.05
CA SER A 172 1.18 4.41 11.83
C SER A 172 0.63 5.78 11.39
N THR A 173 -0.54 5.84 10.75
CA THR A 173 -1.21 7.12 10.43
C THR A 173 -1.75 7.81 11.69
N VAL A 174 -2.30 7.06 12.64
CA VAL A 174 -2.85 7.63 13.90
C VAL A 174 -1.71 8.03 14.84
N LEU A 175 -0.66 7.21 14.93
CA LEU A 175 0.52 7.48 15.76
C LEU A 175 1.30 8.70 15.26
N SER A 176 1.53 8.81 13.95
CA SER A 176 2.18 9.99 13.36
C SER A 176 1.37 11.25 13.60
N GLN A 177 0.04 11.23 13.46
CA GLN A 177 -0.83 12.39 13.76
C GLN A 177 -0.81 12.80 15.24
N LEU A 178 -0.77 11.83 16.15
CA LEU A 178 -0.72 12.02 17.60
C LEU A 178 0.58 12.70 18.05
N LEU A 179 1.70 12.25 17.49
CA LEU A 179 3.02 12.63 17.95
C LEU A 179 3.61 13.78 17.13
N MET A 180 3.06 14.08 15.94
CA MET A 180 3.55 15.16 15.08
C MET A 180 3.66 16.50 15.81
N PRO A 181 2.64 16.97 16.55
CA PRO A 181 2.73 18.25 17.24
C PRO A 181 3.83 18.26 18.31
N ASP A 182 4.01 17.13 19.00
CA ASP A 182 5.03 17.00 20.05
C ASP A 182 6.44 16.95 19.47
N ILE A 183 6.59 16.35 18.29
CA ILE A 183 7.85 16.27 17.54
C ILE A 183 8.19 17.64 16.94
N ILE A 184 7.21 18.35 16.38
CA ILE A 184 7.38 19.74 15.92
C ILE A 184 7.78 20.63 17.10
N GLU A 185 7.11 20.54 18.25
CA GLU A 185 7.49 21.26 19.47
C GLU A 185 8.94 20.96 19.88
N MET A 186 9.34 19.68 19.90
CA MET A 186 10.72 19.30 20.20
C MET A 186 11.74 19.84 19.18
N LEU A 187 11.37 19.95 17.91
CA LEU A 187 12.22 20.52 16.86
C LEU A 187 12.35 22.05 17.02
N GLU A 188 11.24 22.74 17.27
CA GLU A 188 11.18 24.19 17.49
C GLU A 188 11.98 24.60 18.76
N ASP A 189 11.78 23.88 19.86
CA ASP A 189 12.49 24.07 21.13
C ASP A 189 13.93 23.54 21.10
N ARG A 190 14.37 22.93 19.99
CA ARG A 190 15.70 22.33 19.81
C ARG A 190 16.05 21.26 20.85
N ARG A 191 15.04 20.51 21.30
CA ARG A 191 15.16 19.42 22.27
C ARG A 191 15.59 18.12 21.60
N PHE A 192 16.71 18.18 20.88
CA PHE A 192 17.21 17.08 20.03
C PHE A 192 17.56 15.80 20.80
N ASN A 193 17.97 15.92 22.06
CA ASN A 193 18.26 14.75 22.89
C ASN A 193 16.99 13.95 23.20
N ASP A 194 15.90 14.63 23.53
CA ASP A 194 14.61 14.00 23.82
C ASP A 194 14.08 13.32 22.56
N LEU A 195 14.12 14.03 21.44
CA LEU A 195 13.71 13.51 20.14
C LEU A 195 14.52 12.28 19.73
N ARG A 196 15.84 12.29 19.93
CA ARG A 196 16.69 11.11 19.67
C ARG A 196 16.32 9.91 20.53
N ILE A 197 16.05 10.12 21.81
CA ILE A 197 15.62 9.03 22.73
C ILE A 197 14.27 8.47 22.28
N PHE A 198 13.35 9.35 21.91
CA PHE A 198 12.05 8.96 21.38
C PHE A 198 12.18 8.13 20.09
N LEU A 199 12.93 8.63 19.09
CA LEU A 199 13.14 7.94 17.83
C LEU A 199 13.81 6.58 18.02
N ALA A 200 14.79 6.46 18.93
CA ALA A 200 15.46 5.19 19.21
C ALA A 200 14.53 4.12 19.82
N ALA A 201 13.37 4.51 20.34
CA ALA A 201 12.38 3.59 20.90
C ALA A 201 11.26 3.23 19.90
N GLN A 202 11.24 3.84 18.71
CA GLN A 202 10.22 3.55 17.69
C GLN A 202 10.72 2.53 16.66
N PRO A 203 9.82 1.71 16.09
CA PRO A 203 10.13 0.89 14.92
C PRO A 203 10.51 1.74 13.70
N ALA A 204 11.36 1.21 12.81
CA ALA A 204 11.79 1.93 11.61
C ALA A 204 10.63 2.38 10.68
N PRO A 205 9.56 1.58 10.44
CA PRO A 205 8.42 2.01 9.63
C PRO A 205 7.72 3.26 10.19
N GLU A 206 7.52 3.33 11.50
CA GLU A 206 6.88 4.47 12.16
C GLU A 206 7.71 5.75 12.00
N ILE A 207 9.03 5.62 12.04
CA ILE A 207 9.95 6.72 11.82
C ILE A 207 9.93 7.17 10.36
N ALA A 208 9.91 6.24 9.41
CA ALA A 208 9.87 6.55 7.98
C ALA A 208 8.61 7.37 7.63
N GLU A 209 7.45 6.95 8.15
CA GLU A 209 6.20 7.68 7.97
C GLU A 209 6.20 9.06 8.64
N LEU A 210 6.72 9.14 9.88
CA LEU A 210 6.90 10.41 10.57
C LEU A 210 7.72 11.38 9.72
N ILE A 211 8.86 10.92 9.21
CA ILE A 211 9.73 11.73 8.33
C ILE A 211 8.97 12.11 7.07
N ALA A 212 8.24 11.21 6.43
CA ALA A 212 7.49 11.49 5.20
C ALA A 212 6.38 12.54 5.38
N ALA A 213 5.87 12.73 6.60
CA ALA A 213 4.87 13.74 6.95
C ALA A 213 5.46 15.12 7.30
N LEU A 214 6.76 15.20 7.60
CA LEU A 214 7.44 16.45 7.96
C LEU A 214 7.78 17.33 6.74
N HIS A 215 7.96 18.62 6.99
CA HIS A 215 8.52 19.53 5.99
C HIS A 215 9.98 19.19 5.67
N ALA A 216 10.43 19.50 4.44
CA ALA A 216 11.74 19.09 3.92
C ALA A 216 12.94 19.43 4.83
N SER A 217 12.92 20.59 5.51
CA SER A 217 13.97 20.97 6.47
C SER A 217 14.03 20.05 7.69
N ASP A 218 12.85 19.64 8.15
CA ASP A 218 12.67 18.87 9.37
C ASP A 218 12.95 17.38 9.10
N GLN A 219 12.65 16.88 7.90
CA GLN A 219 13.03 15.55 7.46
C GLN A 219 14.54 15.31 7.61
N LEU A 220 15.35 16.25 7.11
CA LEU A 220 16.81 16.16 7.18
C LEU A 220 17.32 16.18 8.63
N LEU A 221 16.71 17.01 9.47
CA LEU A 221 17.09 17.15 10.87
C LEU A 221 16.74 15.90 11.67
N VAL A 222 15.51 15.39 11.52
CA VAL A 222 15.05 14.17 12.18
C VAL A 222 15.87 12.97 11.74
N PHE A 223 16.13 12.81 10.44
CA PHE A 223 16.94 11.73 9.91
C PHE A 223 18.37 11.73 10.49
N ARG A 224 18.98 12.92 10.64
CA ARG A 224 20.31 13.07 11.27
C ARG A 224 20.35 12.73 12.76
N LEU A 225 19.21 12.77 13.45
CA LEU A 225 19.12 12.41 14.86
C LEU A 225 18.99 10.90 15.07
N LEU A 226 18.73 10.13 14.01
CA LEU A 226 18.56 8.69 14.12
C LEU A 226 19.85 7.99 14.59
N PRO A 227 19.71 6.93 15.41
CA PRO A 227 20.80 6.00 15.64
C PRO A 227 21.33 5.45 14.30
N ARG A 228 22.66 5.38 14.18
CA ARG A 228 23.34 4.95 12.94
C ARG A 228 22.90 3.58 12.43
N ASN A 229 22.61 2.66 13.35
CA ASN A 229 22.15 1.31 13.02
C ASN A 229 20.72 1.27 12.46
N MET A 230 19.90 2.29 12.71
CA MET A 230 18.52 2.37 12.20
C MET A 230 18.42 3.18 10.91
N ALA A 231 19.39 4.04 10.63
CA ALA A 231 19.33 4.96 9.49
C ALA A 231 19.21 4.25 8.14
N GLY A 232 19.83 3.08 7.97
CA GLY A 232 19.72 2.28 6.75
C GLY A 232 18.30 1.74 6.55
N GLU A 233 17.77 1.05 7.56
CA GLU A 233 16.41 0.49 7.56
C GLU A 233 15.35 1.58 7.37
N VAL A 234 15.41 2.67 8.14
CA VAL A 234 14.48 3.81 7.96
C VAL A 234 14.59 4.40 6.56
N PHE A 235 15.80 4.52 6.01
CA PHE A 235 15.99 5.08 4.66
C PHE A 235 15.36 4.19 3.58
N SER A 236 15.50 2.86 3.69
CA SER A 236 14.91 1.92 2.73
C SER A 236 13.40 2.07 2.62
N LEU A 237 12.73 2.35 3.75
CA LEU A 237 11.27 2.50 3.85
C LEU A 237 10.73 3.88 3.43
N LEU A 238 11.60 4.86 3.15
CA LEU A 238 11.17 6.17 2.69
C LEU A 238 10.80 6.16 1.20
N GLU A 239 9.76 6.90 0.83
CA GLU A 239 9.46 7.14 -0.58
C GLU A 239 10.64 7.84 -1.29
N TYR A 240 10.86 7.54 -2.58
CA TYR A 240 11.94 8.09 -3.40
C TYR A 240 12.14 9.61 -3.32
N PRO A 241 11.08 10.47 -3.28
CA PRO A 241 11.27 11.90 -3.12
C PRO A 241 12.00 12.29 -1.82
N SER A 242 11.68 11.61 -0.71
CA SER A 242 12.35 11.83 0.58
C SER A 242 13.77 11.25 0.58
N GLN A 243 13.97 10.07 -0.01
CA GLN A 243 15.32 9.51 -0.19
C GLN A 243 16.22 10.46 -1.00
N ASN A 244 15.73 11.00 -2.13
CA ASN A 244 16.50 11.93 -2.96
C ASN A 244 16.80 13.25 -2.22
N LEU A 245 15.82 13.79 -1.50
CA LEU A 245 16.01 14.98 -0.66
C LEU A 245 17.14 14.77 0.36
N LEU A 246 17.16 13.61 1.03
CA LEU A 246 18.20 13.27 1.99
C LEU A 246 19.57 13.11 1.30
N LEU A 247 19.64 12.36 0.21
CA LEU A 247 20.89 12.13 -0.54
C LEU A 247 21.52 13.43 -1.08
N GLU A 248 20.70 14.39 -1.51
CA GLU A 248 21.19 15.68 -2.02
C GLU A 248 21.72 16.61 -0.92
N ASN A 249 21.24 16.46 0.32
CA ASN A 249 21.51 17.40 1.42
C ASN A 249 22.36 16.83 2.55
N MET A 250 22.62 15.53 2.56
CA MET A 250 23.49 14.86 3.53
C MET A 250 24.98 15.03 3.18
N ALA A 251 25.84 14.95 4.19
CA ALA A 251 27.27 14.95 3.96
C ALA A 251 27.71 13.61 3.33
N GLN A 252 28.75 13.64 2.50
CA GLN A 252 29.23 12.47 1.75
C GLN A 252 29.51 11.24 2.63
N ASP A 253 30.02 11.43 3.84
CA ASP A 253 30.28 10.33 4.78
C ASP A 253 28.98 9.74 5.38
N GLU A 254 27.96 10.57 5.58
CA GLU A 254 26.63 10.10 6.02
C GLU A 254 25.96 9.31 4.90
N THR A 255 26.01 9.83 3.67
CA THR A 255 25.50 9.13 2.46
C THR A 255 26.18 7.79 2.28
N ARG A 256 27.53 7.72 2.39
CA ARG A 256 28.26 6.45 2.31
C ARG A 256 27.76 5.46 3.35
N HIS A 257 27.53 5.92 4.58
CA HIS A 257 27.10 5.05 5.66
C HIS A 257 25.72 4.43 5.40
N VAL A 258 24.75 5.25 4.97
CA VAL A 258 23.41 4.76 4.61
C VAL A 258 23.48 3.79 3.43
N LEU A 259 24.19 4.15 2.35
CA LEU A 259 24.31 3.28 1.16
C LEU A 259 25.01 1.94 1.44
N THR A 260 25.87 1.89 2.46
CA THR A 260 26.54 0.64 2.87
C THR A 260 25.64 -0.21 3.76
N ALA A 261 24.70 0.41 4.48
CA ALA A 261 23.75 -0.28 5.35
C ALA A 261 22.58 -0.91 4.58
N LEU A 262 22.23 -0.37 3.42
CA LEU A 262 21.20 -0.94 2.54
C LEU A 262 21.58 -2.35 2.05
N THR A 263 20.56 -3.19 1.90
CA THR A 263 20.70 -4.49 1.24
C THR A 263 21.08 -4.29 -0.25
N PRO A 264 21.67 -5.30 -0.91
CA PRO A 264 22.06 -5.21 -2.32
C PRO A 264 20.91 -4.85 -3.27
N ASP A 265 19.74 -5.42 -3.01
CA ASP A 265 18.44 -5.28 -3.68
C ASP A 265 17.85 -3.87 -3.44
N ASP A 266 17.64 -3.43 -2.19
CA ASP A 266 17.24 -2.05 -1.85
C ASP A 266 18.11 -0.99 -2.55
N ARG A 267 19.42 -1.19 -2.49
CA ARG A 267 20.37 -0.27 -3.12
C ARG A 267 20.23 -0.26 -4.64
N THR A 268 19.91 -1.41 -5.24
CA THR A 268 19.66 -1.51 -6.68
C THR A 268 18.36 -0.80 -7.04
N ALA A 269 17.30 -0.99 -6.26
CA ALA A 269 16.02 -0.30 -6.42
C ALA A 269 16.18 1.23 -6.33
N LEU A 270 16.92 1.74 -5.33
CA LEU A 270 17.26 3.16 -5.25
C LEU A 270 17.98 3.66 -6.53
N PHE A 271 18.95 2.89 -7.02
CA PHE A 271 19.78 3.29 -8.16
C PHE A 271 19.02 3.33 -9.49
N GLU A 272 17.91 2.62 -9.61
CA GLU A 272 17.05 2.64 -10.80
C GLU A 272 16.30 3.94 -10.99
N GLU A 273 15.85 4.52 -9.90
CA GLU A 273 15.03 5.73 -9.93
C GLU A 273 15.89 7.01 -10.04
N LEU A 274 17.21 6.88 -9.86
CA LEU A 274 18.12 8.01 -9.89
C LEU A 274 18.62 8.36 -11.29
N PRO A 275 18.72 9.67 -11.62
CA PRO A 275 19.39 10.12 -12.83
C PRO A 275 20.85 9.63 -12.93
N ALA A 276 21.31 9.32 -14.14
CA ALA A 276 22.63 8.73 -14.39
C ALA A 276 23.82 9.51 -13.78
N ASN A 277 23.72 10.85 -13.72
CA ASN A 277 24.76 11.70 -13.12
C ASN A 277 24.81 11.55 -11.59
N VAL A 278 23.67 11.40 -10.92
CA VAL A 278 23.59 11.19 -9.47
C VAL A 278 24.07 9.78 -9.13
N LEU A 279 23.59 8.78 -9.88
CA LEU A 279 23.99 7.38 -9.74
C LEU A 279 25.51 7.19 -9.76
N GLN A 280 26.20 7.79 -10.74
CA GLN A 280 27.66 7.67 -10.85
C GLN A 280 28.39 8.25 -9.62
N GLY A 281 27.86 9.33 -9.04
CA GLY A 281 28.37 9.92 -7.80
C GLY A 281 28.25 8.96 -6.62
N LEU A 282 27.08 8.35 -6.43
CA LEU A 282 26.81 7.41 -5.35
C LEU A 282 27.61 6.11 -5.48
N LEU A 283 27.75 5.57 -6.69
CA LEU A 283 28.55 4.37 -6.96
C LEU A 283 30.03 4.54 -6.58
N ASN A 284 30.56 5.76 -6.63
CA ASN A 284 31.94 6.06 -6.22
C ASN A 284 32.11 6.14 -4.69
N LEU A 285 31.01 6.18 -3.92
CA LEU A 285 31.06 6.18 -2.45
C LEU A 285 31.17 4.77 -1.87
N LEU A 286 30.71 3.77 -2.62
CA LEU A 286 30.70 2.36 -2.24
C LEU A 286 32.11 1.74 -2.23
N SER A 287 32.26 0.65 -1.49
CA SER A 287 33.44 -0.21 -1.58
C SER A 287 33.54 -0.88 -2.95
N ASP A 288 34.73 -1.32 -3.36
CA ASP A 288 34.91 -2.05 -4.62
C ASP A 288 34.04 -3.31 -4.70
N LYS A 289 33.78 -3.96 -3.56
CA LYS A 289 32.93 -5.14 -3.46
C LYS A 289 31.47 -4.76 -3.74
N ASP A 290 30.94 -3.80 -3.00
CA ASP A 290 29.53 -3.38 -3.09
C ASP A 290 29.22 -2.72 -4.43
N ARG A 291 30.17 -1.97 -4.99
CA ARG A 291 30.05 -1.36 -6.31
C ARG A 291 29.94 -2.42 -7.41
N LYS A 292 30.80 -3.45 -7.38
CA LYS A 292 30.73 -4.55 -8.36
C LYS A 292 29.42 -5.33 -8.25
N GLN A 293 28.96 -5.55 -7.03
CA GLN A 293 27.68 -6.19 -6.76
C GLN A 293 26.51 -5.37 -7.32
N ALA A 294 26.42 -4.08 -6.99
CA ALA A 294 25.38 -3.19 -7.50
C ALA A 294 25.39 -3.14 -9.03
N LEU A 295 26.58 -3.02 -9.66
CA LEU A 295 26.69 -3.05 -11.12
C LEU A 295 26.26 -4.40 -11.74
N SER A 296 26.49 -5.51 -11.04
CA SER A 296 26.02 -6.83 -11.48
C SER A 296 24.50 -6.90 -11.45
N LEU A 297 23.85 -6.42 -10.38
CA LEU A 297 22.38 -6.39 -10.28
C LEU A 297 21.79 -5.42 -11.31
N LEU A 298 22.39 -4.23 -11.47
CA LEU A 298 22.01 -3.24 -12.47
C LEU A 298 22.18 -3.72 -13.93
N SER A 299 22.87 -4.84 -14.16
CA SER A 299 23.03 -5.43 -15.49
C SER A 299 21.87 -6.35 -15.91
N TYR A 300 21.07 -6.83 -14.96
CA TYR A 300 19.85 -7.58 -15.26
C TYR A 300 18.76 -6.65 -15.83
N PRO A 301 17.84 -7.18 -16.68
CA PRO A 301 16.67 -6.42 -17.13
C PRO A 301 15.89 -5.82 -15.96
N LYS A 302 15.30 -4.62 -16.14
CA LYS A 302 14.62 -3.87 -15.06
C LYS A 302 13.57 -4.74 -14.34
N ASP A 303 12.70 -5.38 -15.11
CA ASP A 303 11.55 -6.11 -14.57
C ASP A 303 11.84 -7.62 -14.36
N SER A 304 13.11 -7.99 -14.14
CA SER A 304 13.52 -9.38 -13.96
C SER A 304 13.83 -9.73 -12.51
N VAL A 305 13.70 -11.00 -12.16
CA VAL A 305 14.01 -11.50 -10.80
C VAL A 305 15.46 -11.23 -10.38
N GLY A 306 16.41 -11.26 -11.31
CA GLY A 306 17.81 -10.94 -11.01
C GLY A 306 18.01 -9.50 -10.53
N ARG A 307 17.02 -8.62 -10.73
CA ARG A 307 17.02 -7.25 -10.22
C ARG A 307 16.61 -7.14 -8.75
N LEU A 308 15.75 -8.06 -8.31
CA LEU A 308 15.19 -8.12 -6.95
C LEU A 308 16.04 -8.98 -6.02
N MET A 309 17.01 -9.73 -6.54
CA MET A 309 17.71 -10.72 -5.73
C MET A 309 18.80 -10.09 -4.84
N THR A 310 18.91 -10.63 -3.63
CA THR A 310 20.04 -10.41 -2.73
C THR A 310 20.95 -11.63 -2.71
N ASN A 311 22.26 -11.42 -2.55
CA ASN A 311 23.20 -12.52 -2.35
C ASN A 311 23.51 -12.78 -0.87
N ARG A 312 22.75 -12.16 0.04
CA ARG A 312 22.87 -12.32 1.49
C ARG A 312 22.07 -13.54 1.95
N TYR A 313 22.47 -14.73 1.53
CA TYR A 313 21.78 -15.98 1.90
C TYR A 313 22.70 -16.94 2.65
N VAL A 314 22.10 -17.88 3.39
CA VAL A 314 22.85 -18.94 4.06
C VAL A 314 22.81 -20.23 3.24
N TYR A 315 23.97 -20.87 3.11
CA TYR A 315 24.09 -22.13 2.39
C TYR A 315 24.79 -23.20 3.24
N ALA A 316 24.58 -24.46 2.87
CA ALA A 316 25.28 -25.61 3.43
C ALA A 316 25.60 -26.63 2.32
N ARG A 317 26.31 -27.70 2.68
CA ARG A 317 26.63 -28.80 1.77
C ARG A 317 26.07 -30.12 2.29
N GLU A 318 25.77 -31.04 1.37
CA GLU A 318 25.10 -32.32 1.68
C GLU A 318 25.93 -33.22 2.62
N GLU A 319 27.26 -33.09 2.59
CA GLU A 319 28.19 -33.85 3.43
C GLU A 319 28.40 -33.26 4.84
N TRP A 320 27.83 -32.09 5.14
CA TRP A 320 27.98 -31.47 6.47
C TRP A 320 27.05 -32.13 7.48
N THR A 321 27.39 -32.03 8.77
CA THR A 321 26.50 -32.39 9.88
C THR A 321 25.62 -31.19 10.26
N VAL A 322 24.50 -31.46 10.92
CA VAL A 322 23.62 -30.41 11.48
C VAL A 322 24.40 -29.45 12.38
N ALA A 323 25.29 -29.96 13.25
CA ALA A 323 26.14 -29.14 14.12
C ALA A 323 26.98 -28.13 13.33
N ARG A 324 27.68 -28.61 12.30
CA ARG A 324 28.52 -27.76 11.43
C ARG A 324 27.68 -26.73 10.68
N THR A 325 26.51 -27.11 10.20
CA THR A 325 25.60 -26.20 9.51
C THR A 325 25.08 -25.11 10.45
N LEU A 326 24.72 -25.45 11.70
CA LEU A 326 24.32 -24.48 12.72
C LEU A 326 25.47 -23.53 13.10
N GLU A 327 26.72 -24.01 13.15
CA GLU A 327 27.89 -23.14 13.31
C GLU A 327 28.06 -22.16 12.13
N GLN A 328 27.86 -22.64 10.89
CA GLN A 328 27.89 -21.78 9.71
C GLN A 328 26.80 -20.70 9.76
N ILE A 329 25.57 -21.09 10.13
CA ILE A 329 24.44 -20.16 10.30
C ILE A 329 24.78 -19.11 11.36
N ARG A 330 25.40 -19.48 12.48
CA ARG A 330 25.83 -18.51 13.50
C ARG A 330 26.93 -17.57 13.00
N ALA A 331 27.81 -18.03 12.12
CA ALA A 331 28.89 -17.22 11.56
C ALA A 331 28.41 -16.24 10.49
N MET A 332 27.40 -16.62 9.70
CA MET A 332 26.89 -15.81 8.59
C MET A 332 25.58 -15.07 8.87
N GLY A 333 24.83 -15.49 9.90
CA GLY A 333 23.42 -15.11 10.09
C GLY A 333 23.18 -13.61 10.28
N ASN A 334 24.12 -12.89 10.90
CA ASN A 334 24.00 -11.43 11.05
C ASN A 334 24.12 -10.67 9.71
N ASP A 335 24.76 -11.29 8.72
CA ASP A 335 24.98 -10.71 7.40
C ASP A 335 24.05 -11.30 6.33
N SER A 336 23.13 -12.21 6.69
CA SER A 336 22.13 -12.77 5.77
C SER A 336 20.78 -12.06 5.89
N GLU A 337 20.07 -11.96 4.78
CA GLU A 337 18.70 -11.45 4.70
C GLU A 337 17.75 -12.28 5.56
N THR A 338 17.89 -13.60 5.47
CA THR A 338 17.12 -14.53 6.29
C THR A 338 17.92 -15.79 6.59
N VAL A 339 17.75 -16.30 7.80
CA VAL A 339 18.26 -17.60 8.24
C VAL A 339 17.19 -18.69 8.23
N MET A 340 15.93 -18.34 7.88
CA MET A 340 14.80 -19.28 7.93
C MET A 340 14.92 -20.38 6.88
N MET A 341 15.53 -20.06 5.74
CA MET A 341 15.80 -20.98 4.63
C MET A 341 17.30 -21.19 4.48
N ILE A 342 17.71 -22.45 4.31
CA ILE A 342 19.10 -22.86 4.09
C ILE A 342 19.19 -23.58 2.76
N TYR A 343 20.03 -23.07 1.86
CA TYR A 343 20.19 -23.62 0.52
C TYR A 343 21.35 -24.61 0.46
N ILE A 344 21.10 -25.80 -0.07
CA ILE A 344 22.12 -26.85 -0.17
C ILE A 344 22.75 -26.78 -1.55
N ILE A 345 24.06 -26.58 -1.61
CA ILE A 345 24.81 -26.44 -2.86
C ILE A 345 25.90 -27.50 -3.01
N ASP A 346 26.23 -27.83 -4.26
CA ASP A 346 27.36 -28.71 -4.60
C ASP A 346 28.71 -27.94 -4.59
N GLU A 347 29.81 -28.63 -4.93
CA GLU A 347 31.14 -28.01 -5.00
C GLU A 347 31.26 -26.89 -6.05
N ARG A 348 30.38 -26.88 -7.06
CA ARG A 348 30.33 -25.90 -8.15
C ARG A 348 29.34 -24.77 -7.87
N GLY A 349 28.62 -24.80 -6.74
CA GLY A 349 27.62 -23.80 -6.37
C GLY A 349 26.23 -24.06 -6.98
N VAL A 350 26.01 -25.23 -7.58
CA VAL A 350 24.70 -25.62 -8.10
C VAL A 350 23.76 -25.92 -6.94
N LEU A 351 22.55 -25.37 -6.99
CA LEU A 351 21.50 -25.64 -6.00
C LEU A 351 21.03 -27.10 -6.11
N VAL A 352 21.05 -27.82 -5.00
CA VAL A 352 20.68 -29.25 -4.92
C VAL A 352 19.41 -29.47 -4.11
N ASP A 353 19.18 -28.65 -3.07
CA ASP A 353 17.99 -28.72 -2.21
C ASP A 353 17.84 -27.45 -1.36
N ASP A 354 16.72 -27.31 -0.65
CA ASP A 354 16.49 -26.28 0.36
C ASP A 354 15.93 -26.87 1.67
N LEU A 355 16.25 -26.24 2.81
CA LEU A 355 15.83 -26.71 4.13
C LEU A 355 15.37 -25.55 5.02
N LEU A 356 14.26 -25.76 5.72
CA LEU A 356 13.82 -24.86 6.79
C LEU A 356 14.74 -25.00 8.02
N LEU A 357 15.10 -23.87 8.64
CA LEU A 357 15.90 -23.83 9.87
C LEU A 357 15.32 -24.71 10.99
N ARG A 358 13.98 -24.74 11.10
CA ARG A 358 13.26 -25.60 12.06
C ARG A 358 13.68 -27.07 11.94
N LYS A 359 13.92 -27.58 10.73
CA LYS A 359 14.32 -28.98 10.50
C LYS A 359 15.72 -29.26 11.06
N LEU A 360 16.63 -28.29 10.96
CA LEU A 360 17.97 -28.37 11.55
C LEU A 360 17.95 -28.30 13.08
N ILE A 361 17.12 -27.41 13.65
CA ILE A 361 17.00 -27.25 15.11
C ILE A 361 16.48 -28.53 15.78
N LEU A 362 15.56 -29.24 15.12
CA LEU A 362 14.93 -30.44 15.66
C LEU A 362 15.74 -31.74 15.41
N ALA A 363 16.72 -31.71 14.53
CA ALA A 363 17.53 -32.87 14.17
C ALA A 363 18.68 -33.10 15.16
N ASP A 364 19.18 -34.34 15.22
CA ASP A 364 20.37 -34.64 16.03
C ASP A 364 21.62 -33.95 15.41
N PRO A 365 22.46 -33.27 16.20
CA PRO A 365 23.62 -32.52 15.70
C PRO A 365 24.61 -33.31 14.83
N GLU A 366 24.72 -34.64 15.02
CA GLU A 366 25.62 -35.51 14.25
C GLU A 366 24.99 -36.01 12.94
N THR A 367 23.70 -35.74 12.72
CA THR A 367 22.98 -36.15 11.51
C THR A 367 23.56 -35.42 10.29
N PRO A 368 23.86 -36.13 9.19
CA PRO A 368 24.30 -35.50 7.95
C PRO A 368 23.15 -34.80 7.23
N ILE A 369 23.41 -33.64 6.61
CA ILE A 369 22.42 -32.85 5.86
C ILE A 369 21.77 -33.68 4.75
N SER A 370 22.55 -34.50 4.05
CA SER A 370 22.03 -35.44 3.03
C SER A 370 20.89 -36.35 3.49
N SER A 371 20.77 -36.64 4.79
CA SER A 371 19.66 -37.43 5.34
C SER A 371 18.40 -36.61 5.65
N LEU A 372 18.53 -35.29 5.72
CA LEU A 372 17.43 -34.34 5.89
C LEU A 372 16.93 -33.80 4.56
N MET A 373 17.66 -34.00 3.47
CA MET A 373 17.28 -33.58 2.11
C MET A 373 16.16 -34.45 1.53
N ASP A 374 15.27 -33.86 0.74
CA ASP A 374 14.28 -34.57 -0.09
C ASP A 374 14.43 -34.27 -1.59
N ARG A 375 15.32 -33.33 -1.94
CA ARG A 375 15.63 -32.90 -3.32
C ARG A 375 14.41 -32.32 -4.03
N GLN A 376 13.46 -31.75 -3.29
CA GLN A 376 12.26 -31.11 -3.79
C GLN A 376 12.28 -29.62 -3.46
N TYR A 377 12.98 -28.86 -4.27
CA TYR A 377 13.06 -27.40 -4.16
C TYR A 377 12.37 -26.72 -5.33
N VAL A 378 12.00 -25.46 -5.11
CA VAL A 378 11.52 -24.55 -6.14
C VAL A 378 12.55 -23.44 -6.28
N ALA A 379 12.93 -23.10 -7.52
CA ALA A 379 13.87 -22.03 -7.80
C ALA A 379 13.33 -21.10 -8.88
N LEU A 380 13.69 -19.83 -8.74
CA LEU A 380 13.44 -18.77 -9.70
C LEU A 380 14.65 -18.65 -10.64
N HIS A 381 14.43 -18.32 -11.91
CA HIS A 381 15.52 -18.05 -12.85
C HIS A 381 15.81 -16.54 -12.90
N SER A 382 17.07 -16.13 -12.93
CA SER A 382 17.45 -14.70 -12.85
C SER A 382 16.88 -13.82 -13.98
N LEU A 383 16.67 -14.38 -15.16
CA LEU A 383 16.08 -13.69 -16.31
C LEU A 383 14.55 -13.81 -16.42
N GLN A 384 13.90 -14.50 -15.49
CA GLN A 384 12.44 -14.60 -15.52
C GLN A 384 11.82 -13.28 -15.07
N ASP A 385 10.59 -13.07 -15.51
CA ASP A 385 9.81 -11.88 -15.18
C ASP A 385 9.42 -11.85 -13.69
N ARG A 386 9.43 -10.66 -13.09
CA ARG A 386 9.07 -10.50 -11.67
C ARG A 386 7.59 -10.82 -11.40
N GLU A 387 6.68 -10.60 -12.35
CA GLU A 387 5.27 -10.96 -12.24
C GLU A 387 5.09 -12.49 -12.14
N GLU A 388 5.89 -13.25 -12.90
CA GLU A 388 5.89 -14.72 -12.80
C GLU A 388 6.40 -15.18 -11.43
N ALA A 389 7.36 -14.47 -10.83
CA ALA A 389 7.84 -14.78 -9.49
C ALA A 389 6.77 -14.59 -8.42
N VAL A 390 5.96 -13.53 -8.50
CA VAL A 390 4.79 -13.30 -7.61
C VAL A 390 3.87 -14.53 -7.60
N MET A 391 3.62 -15.13 -8.77
CA MET A 391 2.78 -16.33 -8.88
C MET A 391 3.43 -17.58 -8.25
N VAL A 392 4.76 -17.69 -8.29
CA VAL A 392 5.48 -18.78 -7.63
C VAL A 392 5.40 -18.63 -6.11
N PHE A 393 5.65 -17.43 -5.57
CA PHE A 393 5.51 -17.14 -4.15
C PHE A 393 4.10 -17.44 -3.63
N LYS A 394 3.06 -16.92 -4.31
CA LYS A 394 1.65 -17.18 -3.95
C LYS A 394 1.29 -18.67 -3.95
N LYS A 395 1.96 -19.49 -4.75
CA LYS A 395 1.68 -20.92 -4.85
C LYS A 395 2.34 -21.74 -3.75
N TYR A 396 3.56 -21.38 -3.35
CA TYR A 396 4.36 -22.18 -2.42
C TYR A 396 4.45 -21.61 -1.00
N ASP A 397 4.11 -20.34 -0.81
CA ASP A 397 4.04 -19.68 0.51
C ASP A 397 5.35 -19.81 1.31
N LEU A 398 6.46 -19.52 0.64
CA LEU A 398 7.82 -19.63 1.19
C LEU A 398 8.36 -18.25 1.58
N TYR A 399 9.13 -18.20 2.68
CA TYR A 399 9.76 -16.97 3.18
C TYR A 399 10.72 -16.32 2.17
N ALA A 400 11.45 -17.15 1.43
CA ALA A 400 12.38 -16.73 0.40
C ALA A 400 12.53 -17.85 -0.63
N LEU A 401 12.77 -17.47 -1.88
CA LEU A 401 13.05 -18.38 -2.98
C LEU A 401 14.46 -18.20 -3.53
N PRO A 402 15.17 -19.29 -3.87
CA PRO A 402 16.48 -19.20 -4.48
C PRO A 402 16.38 -18.76 -5.95
N VAL A 403 17.35 -17.94 -6.36
CA VAL A 403 17.51 -17.48 -7.73
C VAL A 403 18.73 -18.16 -8.36
N VAL A 404 18.52 -18.83 -9.50
CA VAL A 404 19.56 -19.56 -10.22
C VAL A 404 19.80 -19.00 -11.61
N ASP A 405 20.98 -19.29 -12.17
CA ASP A 405 21.27 -19.09 -13.59
C ASP A 405 20.83 -20.28 -14.46
N SER A 406 21.16 -20.23 -15.75
CA SER A 406 20.85 -21.29 -16.71
C SER A 406 21.56 -22.62 -16.45
N GLU A 407 22.64 -22.61 -15.67
CA GLU A 407 23.39 -23.80 -15.26
C GLU A 407 22.95 -24.35 -13.90
N GLY A 408 22.01 -23.68 -13.23
CA GLY A 408 21.50 -24.05 -11.90
C GLY A 408 22.36 -23.55 -10.75
N VAL A 409 23.33 -22.66 -11.00
CA VAL A 409 24.16 -22.06 -9.95
C VAL A 409 23.34 -21.07 -9.14
N LEU A 410 23.41 -21.18 -7.81
CA LEU A 410 22.72 -20.28 -6.90
C LEU A 410 23.36 -18.88 -6.92
N LEU A 411 22.64 -17.90 -7.45
CA LEU A 411 23.08 -16.52 -7.55
C LEU A 411 22.69 -15.69 -6.33
N GLY A 412 21.49 -15.93 -5.80
CA GLY A 412 20.85 -15.09 -4.80
C GLY A 412 19.55 -15.70 -4.30
N ILE A 413 18.81 -14.90 -3.55
CA ILE A 413 17.45 -15.19 -3.09
C ILE A 413 16.59 -13.95 -3.30
N VAL A 414 15.28 -14.16 -3.38
CA VAL A 414 14.27 -13.10 -3.25
C VAL A 414 13.44 -13.44 -2.02
N THR A 415 13.02 -12.43 -1.26
CA THR A 415 12.18 -12.62 -0.07
C THR A 415 10.71 -12.34 -0.39
N ASN A 416 9.82 -12.81 0.47
CA ASN A 416 8.39 -12.66 0.26
C ASN A 416 7.94 -11.19 0.39
N ASP A 417 8.57 -10.39 1.25
CA ASP A 417 8.29 -8.96 1.43
C ASP A 417 8.57 -8.15 0.16
N ASP A 418 9.73 -8.33 -0.48
CA ASP A 418 10.04 -7.69 -1.79
C ASP A 418 8.98 -8.04 -2.86
N ILE A 419 8.46 -9.26 -2.81
CA ILE A 419 7.47 -9.76 -3.76
C ILE A 419 6.08 -9.22 -3.50
N LEU A 420 5.76 -8.87 -2.25
CA LEU A 420 4.53 -8.16 -1.91
C LEU A 420 4.55 -6.76 -2.53
N ASP A 421 5.67 -6.04 -2.43
CA ASP A 421 5.84 -4.73 -3.05
C ASP A 421 5.71 -4.81 -4.57
N VAL A 422 6.38 -5.79 -5.21
CA VAL A 422 6.19 -6.04 -6.65
C VAL A 422 4.73 -6.36 -6.98
N SER A 423 4.03 -7.16 -6.18
CA SER A 423 2.62 -7.46 -6.43
C SER A 423 1.73 -6.21 -6.35
N GLU A 424 2.03 -5.24 -5.48
CA GLU A 424 1.29 -3.97 -5.39
C GLU A 424 1.64 -3.05 -6.57
N GLU A 425 2.91 -2.98 -6.96
CA GLU A 425 3.38 -2.21 -8.12
C GLU A 425 2.72 -2.69 -9.40
N GLU A 426 2.77 -4.00 -9.69
CA GLU A 426 2.18 -4.60 -10.89
C GLU A 426 0.66 -4.39 -10.91
N ALA A 427 -0.03 -4.56 -9.78
CA ALA A 427 -1.46 -4.30 -9.69
C ALA A 427 -1.80 -2.83 -9.99
N THR A 428 -0.97 -1.89 -9.51
CA THR A 428 -1.14 -0.46 -9.75
C THR A 428 -0.84 -0.08 -11.20
N GLU A 429 0.21 -0.67 -11.77
CA GLU A 429 0.59 -0.51 -13.17
C GLU A 429 -0.51 -1.01 -14.12
N ASP A 430 -1.08 -2.18 -13.85
CA ASP A 430 -2.21 -2.75 -14.59
C ASP A 430 -3.44 -1.84 -14.57
N ILE A 431 -3.77 -1.27 -13.41
CA ILE A 431 -4.86 -0.30 -13.27
C ILE A 431 -4.59 0.95 -14.14
N HIS A 432 -3.37 1.49 -14.07
CA HIS A 432 -2.99 2.66 -14.86
C HIS A 432 -3.04 2.38 -16.36
N LYS A 433 -2.45 1.28 -16.82
CA LYS A 433 -2.48 0.83 -18.22
C LYS A 433 -3.91 0.58 -18.69
N GLY A 434 -4.75 -0.04 -17.87
CA GLY A 434 -6.15 -0.35 -18.17
C GLY A 434 -7.03 0.90 -18.42
N VAL A 435 -6.66 2.05 -17.82
CA VAL A 435 -7.31 3.35 -18.07
C VAL A 435 -6.48 4.24 -19.02
N ALA A 436 -5.41 3.67 -19.56
CA ALA A 436 -4.52 4.26 -20.54
C ALA A 436 -3.75 5.50 -20.06
N ILE A 437 -3.18 5.33 -18.88
CA ILE A 437 -2.29 6.28 -18.24
C ILE A 437 -0.92 5.60 -18.18
N THR A 438 0.14 6.33 -18.55
CA THR A 438 1.50 5.85 -18.29
C THR A 438 1.71 5.75 -16.77
N PRO A 439 2.22 4.62 -16.25
CA PRO A 439 2.41 4.43 -14.81
C PRO A 439 3.15 5.61 -14.17
N LEU A 440 2.68 6.02 -12.99
CA LEU A 440 3.26 7.10 -12.20
C LEU A 440 4.10 6.48 -11.08
N SER A 441 5.30 7.01 -10.85
CA SER A 441 6.20 6.57 -9.77
C SER A 441 5.96 7.26 -8.42
N ALA A 442 5.03 8.22 -8.36
CA ALA A 442 4.71 8.96 -7.13
C ALA A 442 3.20 9.13 -6.96
N GLY A 443 2.77 9.32 -5.71
CA GLY A 443 1.37 9.56 -5.36
C GLY A 443 0.74 10.74 -6.12
N TYR A 444 -0.57 10.66 -6.39
CA TYR A 444 -1.29 11.63 -7.23
C TYR A 444 -1.13 13.09 -6.79
N LEU A 445 -1.25 13.36 -5.48
CA LEU A 445 -1.17 14.72 -4.93
C LEU A 445 0.26 15.28 -4.89
N ARG A 446 1.26 14.41 -4.86
CA ARG A 446 2.68 14.78 -4.84
C ARG A 446 3.25 14.97 -6.26
N THR A 447 2.57 14.41 -7.26
CA THR A 447 2.98 14.50 -8.67
C THR A 447 2.66 15.88 -9.24
N SER A 448 3.66 16.53 -9.87
CA SER A 448 3.44 17.83 -10.50
C SER A 448 2.42 17.77 -11.64
N LEU A 449 1.64 18.85 -11.80
CA LEU A 449 0.62 18.96 -12.87
C LEU A 449 1.19 18.69 -14.27
N SER A 450 2.43 19.11 -14.52
CA SER A 450 3.13 18.91 -15.79
C SER A 450 3.38 17.43 -16.10
N VAL A 451 3.71 16.62 -15.08
CA VAL A 451 3.93 15.18 -15.23
C VAL A 451 2.60 14.47 -15.51
N LEU A 452 1.56 14.78 -14.73
CA LEU A 452 0.20 14.24 -14.94
C LEU A 452 -0.34 14.55 -16.35
N TYR A 453 -0.08 15.75 -16.86
CA TYR A 453 -0.48 16.12 -18.22
C TYR A 453 0.27 15.29 -19.27
N ARG A 454 1.59 15.16 -19.13
CA ARG A 454 2.44 14.42 -20.08
C ARG A 454 2.20 12.92 -20.09
N SER A 455 1.77 12.33 -18.96
CA SER A 455 1.46 10.89 -18.89
C SER A 455 0.12 10.52 -19.56
N ARG A 456 -0.77 11.50 -19.78
CA ARG A 456 -2.11 11.28 -20.37
C ARG A 456 -2.23 11.79 -21.81
N LEU A 457 -1.59 12.92 -22.12
CA LEU A 457 -1.75 13.60 -23.40
C LEU A 457 -1.44 12.70 -24.61
N PRO A 458 -0.33 11.94 -24.66
CA PRO A 458 -0.01 11.13 -25.82
C PRO A 458 -1.11 10.11 -26.14
N TRP A 459 -1.65 9.48 -25.10
CA TRP A 459 -2.71 8.50 -25.28
C TRP A 459 -4.04 9.14 -25.71
N LEU A 460 -4.46 10.22 -25.04
CA LEU A 460 -5.69 10.94 -25.40
C LEU A 460 -5.65 11.47 -26.83
N VAL A 461 -4.51 12.00 -27.28
CA VAL A 461 -4.32 12.46 -28.66
C VAL A 461 -4.41 11.28 -29.63
N THR A 462 -3.76 10.14 -29.34
CA THR A 462 -3.89 8.93 -30.16
C THR A 462 -5.35 8.48 -30.28
N LEU A 463 -6.10 8.46 -29.17
CA LEU A 463 -7.53 8.10 -29.20
C LEU A 463 -8.37 9.05 -30.04
N VAL A 464 -8.07 10.37 -30.02
CA VAL A 464 -8.74 11.34 -30.90
C VAL A 464 -8.53 10.96 -32.38
N PHE A 465 -7.31 10.59 -32.77
CA PHE A 465 -7.03 10.13 -34.14
C PHE A 465 -7.76 8.84 -34.49
N VAL A 466 -7.86 7.89 -33.55
CA VAL A 466 -8.65 6.66 -33.76
C VAL A 466 -10.13 7.01 -33.98
N ASN A 467 -10.68 7.95 -33.22
CA ASN A 467 -12.08 8.35 -33.34
C ASN A 467 -12.43 9.10 -34.64
N ILE A 468 -11.44 9.59 -35.41
CA ILE A 468 -11.68 10.16 -36.75
C ILE A 468 -12.32 9.13 -37.69
N PHE A 469 -12.00 7.83 -37.54
CA PHE A 469 -12.58 6.78 -38.36
C PHE A 469 -14.09 6.62 -38.12
N SER A 470 -14.57 6.81 -36.89
CA SER A 470 -16.01 6.85 -36.58
C SER A 470 -16.67 8.04 -37.29
N GLY A 471 -16.04 9.21 -37.27
CA GLY A 471 -16.50 10.40 -37.98
C GLY A 471 -16.58 10.20 -39.50
N ALA A 472 -15.58 9.52 -40.08
CA ALA A 472 -15.59 9.15 -41.50
C ALA A 472 -16.73 8.17 -41.84
N GLY A 473 -17.03 7.23 -40.94
CA GLY A 473 -18.19 6.34 -41.07
C GLY A 473 -19.51 7.10 -41.09
N ILE A 474 -19.71 8.08 -40.20
CA ILE A 474 -20.90 8.94 -40.20
C ILE A 474 -20.99 9.74 -41.51
N ALA A 475 -19.89 10.33 -41.96
CA ALA A 475 -19.84 11.11 -43.20
C ALA A 475 -20.17 10.29 -44.46
N TYR A 476 -19.79 9.00 -44.48
CA TYR A 476 -20.12 8.09 -45.57
C TYR A 476 -21.64 7.89 -45.74
N PHE A 477 -22.40 7.96 -44.65
CA PHE A 477 -23.86 7.78 -44.64
C PHE A 477 -24.65 9.11 -44.52
N ASP A 478 -24.05 10.25 -44.87
CA ASP A 478 -24.67 11.58 -44.76
C ASP A 478 -26.03 11.68 -45.47
N THR A 479 -26.16 11.08 -46.66
CA THR A 479 -27.42 11.06 -47.42
C THR A 479 -28.54 10.31 -46.71
N LEU A 480 -28.21 9.20 -46.02
CA LEU A 480 -29.15 8.42 -45.22
C LEU A 480 -29.59 9.21 -43.98
N ILE A 481 -28.63 9.86 -43.31
CA ILE A 481 -28.90 10.69 -42.13
C ILE A 481 -29.78 11.88 -42.50
N GLY A 482 -29.53 12.53 -43.64
CA GLY A 482 -30.38 13.61 -44.14
C GLY A 482 -31.82 13.17 -44.42
N SER A 483 -32.01 11.92 -44.86
CA SER A 483 -33.33 11.33 -45.12
C SER A 483 -34.05 10.91 -43.83
N PHE A 484 -33.30 10.47 -42.81
CA PHE A 484 -33.82 9.99 -41.53
C PHE A 484 -33.06 10.60 -40.35
N VAL A 485 -33.27 11.89 -40.11
CA VAL A 485 -32.60 12.65 -39.03
C VAL A 485 -32.77 12.01 -37.65
N ALA A 486 -33.87 11.28 -37.44
CA ALA A 486 -34.13 10.56 -36.20
C ALA A 486 -33.04 9.52 -35.84
N LEU A 487 -32.30 9.00 -36.82
CA LEU A 487 -31.22 8.03 -36.58
C LEU A 487 -30.10 8.59 -35.69
N VAL A 488 -29.84 9.91 -35.77
CA VAL A 488 -28.78 10.57 -35.02
C VAL A 488 -29.03 10.53 -33.51
N PHE A 489 -30.29 10.57 -33.07
CA PHE A 489 -30.63 10.53 -31.65
C PHE A 489 -30.26 9.19 -30.98
N PHE A 490 -30.09 8.12 -31.76
CA PHE A 490 -29.73 6.80 -31.24
C PHE A 490 -28.24 6.48 -31.39
N LEU A 491 -27.48 7.25 -32.17
CA LEU A 491 -26.04 7.04 -32.36
C LEU A 491 -25.31 6.99 -31.01
N PRO A 492 -25.39 8.00 -30.11
CA PRO A 492 -24.66 7.97 -28.84
C PRO A 492 -25.05 6.77 -27.97
N LEU A 493 -26.34 6.42 -27.95
CA LEU A 493 -26.85 5.33 -27.12
C LEU A 493 -26.33 3.97 -27.58
N LEU A 494 -26.39 3.70 -28.89
CA LEU A 494 -26.00 2.41 -29.45
C LEU A 494 -24.48 2.22 -29.36
N ILE A 495 -23.74 3.26 -29.76
CA ILE A 495 -22.27 3.30 -29.75
C ILE A 495 -21.73 3.10 -28.33
N ALA A 496 -22.18 3.91 -27.38
CA ALA A 496 -21.72 3.83 -25.99
C ALA A 496 -22.02 2.47 -25.35
N SER A 497 -23.13 1.84 -25.74
CA SER A 497 -23.48 0.51 -25.21
C SER A 497 -22.54 -0.59 -25.69
N GLY A 498 -22.12 -0.54 -26.97
CA GLY A 498 -21.08 -1.44 -27.49
C GLY A 498 -19.74 -1.23 -26.81
N GLY A 499 -19.34 0.04 -26.62
CA GLY A 499 -18.12 0.40 -25.91
C GLY A 499 -18.11 -0.10 -24.46
N ASN A 500 -19.19 0.11 -23.72
CA ASN A 500 -19.33 -0.35 -22.33
C ASN A 500 -19.28 -1.88 -22.21
N ALA A 501 -19.98 -2.60 -23.10
CA ALA A 501 -19.96 -4.06 -23.13
C ALA A 501 -18.55 -4.60 -23.47
N GLY A 502 -17.87 -3.96 -24.43
CA GLY A 502 -16.48 -4.26 -24.77
C GLY A 502 -15.51 -4.03 -23.60
N ALA A 503 -15.59 -2.87 -22.94
CA ALA A 503 -14.73 -2.54 -21.80
C ALA A 503 -14.92 -3.51 -20.62
N GLN A 504 -16.16 -3.92 -20.33
CA GLN A 504 -16.45 -4.93 -19.31
C GLN A 504 -15.81 -6.28 -19.65
N SER A 505 -15.96 -6.71 -20.90
CA SER A 505 -15.38 -7.96 -21.40
C SER A 505 -13.86 -7.94 -21.34
N ALA A 506 -13.23 -6.84 -21.80
CA ALA A 506 -11.79 -6.63 -21.74
C ALA A 506 -11.27 -6.69 -20.31
N THR A 507 -11.91 -5.98 -19.37
CA THR A 507 -11.51 -5.95 -17.96
C THR A 507 -11.51 -7.34 -17.34
N LEU A 508 -12.56 -8.14 -17.57
CA LEU A 508 -12.65 -9.51 -17.03
C LEU A 508 -11.56 -10.43 -17.61
N VAL A 509 -11.26 -10.28 -18.89
CA VAL A 509 -10.25 -11.10 -19.58
C VAL A 509 -8.84 -10.70 -19.17
N ILE A 510 -8.53 -9.40 -19.10
CA ILE A 510 -7.23 -8.88 -18.66
C ILE A 510 -6.95 -9.36 -17.23
N ARG A 511 -7.91 -9.18 -16.31
CA ARG A 511 -7.77 -9.65 -14.93
C ARG A 511 -7.58 -11.16 -14.85
N GLY A 512 -8.35 -11.93 -15.62
CA GLY A 512 -8.21 -13.38 -15.68
C GLY A 512 -6.83 -13.82 -16.21
N MET A 513 -6.21 -13.04 -17.10
CA MET A 513 -4.84 -13.30 -17.56
C MET A 513 -3.80 -12.95 -16.49
N ALA A 514 -3.91 -11.79 -15.84
CA ALA A 514 -2.99 -11.34 -14.78
C ALA A 514 -3.00 -12.29 -13.57
N LEU A 515 -4.17 -12.85 -13.21
CA LEU A 515 -4.29 -13.85 -12.14
C LEU A 515 -3.86 -15.26 -12.57
N GLY A 516 -3.42 -15.46 -13.81
CA GLY A 516 -3.05 -16.78 -14.35
C GLY A 516 -4.23 -17.76 -14.55
N GLU A 517 -5.47 -17.30 -14.39
CA GLU A 517 -6.69 -18.11 -14.58
C GLU A 517 -7.00 -18.40 -16.05
N LEU A 518 -6.58 -17.49 -16.95
CA LEU A 518 -6.81 -17.58 -18.39
C LEU A 518 -5.49 -17.67 -19.14
N THR A 519 -5.35 -18.71 -19.97
CA THR A 519 -4.22 -18.87 -20.86
C THR A 519 -4.64 -18.73 -22.33
N LEU A 520 -3.67 -18.58 -23.24
CA LEU A 520 -3.94 -18.56 -24.70
C LEU A 520 -4.70 -19.81 -25.20
N LYS A 521 -4.63 -20.93 -24.48
CA LYS A 521 -5.33 -22.18 -24.83
C LYS A 521 -6.83 -22.09 -24.56
N ASP A 522 -7.25 -21.24 -23.64
CA ASP A 522 -8.65 -21.08 -23.22
C ASP A 522 -9.47 -20.21 -24.16
N PHE A 523 -8.84 -19.59 -25.18
CA PHE A 523 -9.46 -18.64 -26.10
C PHE A 523 -10.80 -19.12 -26.68
N MET A 524 -10.87 -20.36 -27.18
CA MET A 524 -12.11 -20.90 -27.76
C MET A 524 -13.23 -21.06 -26.71
N LYS A 525 -12.87 -21.43 -25.48
CA LYS A 525 -13.83 -21.60 -24.37
C LYS A 525 -14.37 -20.25 -23.92
N VAL A 526 -13.50 -19.24 -23.83
CA VAL A 526 -13.87 -17.86 -23.49
C VAL A 526 -14.74 -17.26 -24.59
N LEU A 527 -14.35 -17.42 -25.86
CA LEU A 527 -15.12 -16.95 -27.03
C LEU A 527 -16.56 -17.46 -27.02
N TRP A 528 -16.74 -18.77 -26.81
CA TRP A 528 -18.09 -19.34 -26.77
C TRP A 528 -18.94 -18.78 -25.63
N ARG A 529 -18.38 -18.68 -24.42
CA ARG A 529 -19.07 -18.09 -23.27
C ARG A 529 -19.46 -16.63 -23.54
N GLU A 530 -18.57 -15.87 -24.15
CA GLU A 530 -18.79 -14.46 -24.44
C GLU A 530 -19.88 -14.24 -25.47
N ILE A 531 -19.94 -15.07 -26.53
CA ILE A 531 -21.03 -15.01 -27.52
C ILE A 531 -22.39 -15.22 -26.83
N VAL A 532 -22.50 -16.20 -25.94
CA VAL A 532 -23.76 -16.52 -25.25
C VAL A 532 -24.20 -15.39 -24.31
N VAL A 533 -23.26 -14.86 -23.53
CA VAL A 533 -23.54 -13.77 -22.58
C VAL A 533 -23.88 -12.48 -23.33
N SER A 534 -23.05 -12.08 -24.31
CA SER A 534 -23.24 -10.85 -25.08
C SER A 534 -24.52 -10.88 -25.93
N LEU A 535 -24.91 -12.03 -26.48
CA LEU A 535 -26.19 -12.16 -27.19
C LEU A 535 -27.38 -11.98 -26.22
N SER A 536 -27.30 -12.54 -25.02
CA SER A 536 -28.34 -12.41 -23.99
C SER A 536 -28.47 -10.96 -23.51
N LEU A 537 -27.34 -10.28 -23.29
CA LEU A 537 -27.30 -8.85 -22.95
C LEU A 537 -27.85 -8.00 -24.10
N GLY A 538 -27.40 -8.24 -25.33
CA GLY A 538 -27.82 -7.53 -26.52
C GLY A 538 -29.33 -7.63 -26.75
N LEU A 539 -29.91 -8.82 -26.63
CA LEU A 539 -31.36 -9.03 -26.73
C LEU A 539 -32.11 -8.27 -25.62
N SER A 540 -31.63 -8.33 -24.39
CA SER A 540 -32.25 -7.64 -23.25
C SER A 540 -32.27 -6.13 -23.45
N MET A 541 -31.15 -5.56 -23.91
CA MET A 541 -31.05 -4.12 -24.18
C MET A 541 -31.83 -3.72 -25.45
N SER A 542 -31.89 -4.59 -26.46
CA SER A 542 -32.63 -4.34 -27.70
C SER A 542 -34.12 -4.08 -27.45
N ALA A 543 -34.71 -4.76 -26.47
CA ALA A 543 -36.11 -4.56 -26.10
C ALA A 543 -36.33 -3.12 -25.60
N ALA A 544 -35.47 -2.62 -24.72
CA ALA A 544 -35.57 -1.25 -24.20
C ALA A 544 -35.38 -0.21 -25.32
N VAL A 545 -34.37 -0.41 -26.17
CA VAL A 545 -34.07 0.51 -27.28
C VAL A 545 -35.18 0.50 -28.34
N PHE A 546 -35.78 -0.66 -28.62
CA PHE A 546 -36.89 -0.78 -29.55
C PHE A 546 -38.05 0.14 -29.19
N PHE A 547 -38.49 0.14 -27.93
CA PHE A 547 -39.62 0.96 -27.50
C PHE A 547 -39.32 2.46 -27.60
N LEU A 548 -38.12 2.88 -27.20
CA LEU A 548 -37.68 4.27 -27.30
C LEU A 548 -37.59 4.73 -28.76
N ALA A 549 -37.02 3.89 -29.63
CA ALA A 549 -36.86 4.18 -31.04
C ALA A 549 -38.18 4.15 -31.81
N TRP A 550 -39.09 3.23 -31.46
CA TRP A 550 -40.43 3.19 -32.02
C TRP A 550 -41.22 4.45 -31.69
N TRP A 551 -41.19 4.90 -30.43
CA TRP A 551 -41.87 6.13 -30.02
C TRP A 551 -41.39 7.35 -30.81
N ARG A 552 -40.07 7.48 -30.99
CA ARG A 552 -39.45 8.70 -31.52
C ARG A 552 -39.33 8.75 -33.03
N GLY A 553 -39.21 7.59 -33.69
CA GLY A 553 -38.87 7.45 -35.10
C GLY A 553 -39.79 6.49 -35.88
N GLY A 554 -40.80 5.92 -35.24
CA GLY A 554 -41.70 4.95 -35.86
C GLY A 554 -41.14 3.54 -35.90
N LEU A 555 -41.98 2.59 -36.32
CA LEU A 555 -41.72 1.15 -36.18
C LEU A 555 -40.44 0.71 -36.92
N ARG A 556 -40.18 1.26 -38.10
CA ARG A 556 -38.99 0.92 -38.91
C ARG A 556 -37.69 1.29 -38.19
N ILE A 557 -37.63 2.49 -37.60
CA ILE A 557 -36.47 2.94 -36.82
C ILE A 557 -36.34 2.12 -35.53
N GLY A 558 -37.46 1.76 -34.90
CA GLY A 558 -37.51 0.80 -33.78
C GLY A 558 -36.80 -0.51 -34.09
N VAL A 559 -37.16 -1.16 -35.21
CA VAL A 559 -36.55 -2.43 -35.64
C VAL A 559 -35.06 -2.27 -35.96
N VAL A 560 -34.68 -1.22 -36.71
CA VAL A 560 -33.28 -0.91 -37.03
C VAL A 560 -32.45 -0.77 -35.75
N ALA A 561 -32.94 0.00 -34.78
CA ALA A 561 -32.23 0.23 -33.53
C ALA A 561 -32.11 -1.05 -32.69
N ALA A 562 -33.14 -1.90 -32.64
CA ALA A 562 -33.12 -3.15 -31.88
C ALA A 562 -32.12 -4.19 -32.43
N ILE A 563 -32.13 -4.40 -33.75
CA ILE A 563 -31.19 -5.31 -34.42
C ILE A 563 -29.76 -4.79 -34.26
N SER A 564 -29.58 -3.48 -34.48
CA SER A 564 -28.26 -2.84 -34.33
C SER A 564 -27.76 -2.95 -32.90
N MET A 565 -28.60 -2.71 -31.89
CA MET A 565 -28.23 -2.83 -30.49
C MET A 565 -27.69 -4.22 -30.15
N THR A 566 -28.39 -5.26 -30.60
CA THR A 566 -27.96 -6.65 -30.36
C THR A 566 -26.60 -6.92 -30.98
N LEU A 567 -26.42 -6.54 -32.25
CA LEU A 567 -25.17 -6.81 -32.96
C LEU A 567 -24.00 -5.96 -32.44
N ILE A 568 -24.25 -4.70 -32.08
CA ILE A 568 -23.23 -3.80 -31.54
C ILE A 568 -22.73 -4.30 -30.18
N VAL A 569 -23.62 -4.76 -29.29
CA VAL A 569 -23.22 -5.34 -28.00
C VAL A 569 -22.39 -6.61 -28.20
N VAL A 570 -22.82 -7.52 -29.08
CA VAL A 570 -22.07 -8.74 -29.40
C VAL A 570 -20.69 -8.41 -29.97
N CYS A 571 -20.61 -7.55 -31.00
CA CYS A 571 -19.34 -7.16 -31.59
C CYS A 571 -18.44 -6.41 -30.61
N GLY A 572 -18.99 -5.49 -29.81
CA GLY A 572 -18.28 -4.76 -28.76
C GLY A 572 -17.62 -5.71 -27.75
N SER A 573 -18.40 -6.61 -27.17
CA SER A 573 -17.92 -7.67 -26.27
C SER A 573 -16.85 -8.55 -26.91
N LEU A 574 -17.02 -8.96 -28.17
CA LEU A 574 -16.04 -9.78 -28.86
C LEU A 574 -14.71 -9.04 -29.10
N ILE A 575 -14.73 -7.74 -29.39
CA ILE A 575 -13.50 -6.94 -29.51
C ILE A 575 -12.80 -6.88 -28.15
N GLY A 576 -13.56 -6.54 -27.10
CA GLY A 576 -13.04 -6.46 -25.74
C GLY A 576 -12.39 -7.74 -25.28
N MET A 577 -13.01 -8.88 -25.56
CA MET A 577 -12.45 -10.19 -25.25
C MET A 577 -11.24 -10.56 -26.12
N THR A 578 -11.29 -10.30 -27.43
CA THR A 578 -10.23 -10.78 -28.35
C THR A 578 -8.96 -9.95 -28.32
N LEU A 579 -9.04 -8.65 -28.07
CA LEU A 579 -7.90 -7.74 -28.12
C LEU A 579 -6.78 -8.13 -27.13
N PRO A 580 -7.04 -8.43 -25.84
CA PRO A 580 -6.03 -8.91 -24.90
C PRO A 580 -5.30 -10.18 -25.36
N PHE A 581 -6.03 -11.16 -25.93
CA PHE A 581 -5.43 -12.40 -26.45
C PHE A 581 -4.50 -12.12 -27.65
N ILE A 582 -4.87 -11.18 -28.52
CA ILE A 582 -4.03 -10.78 -29.65
C ILE A 582 -2.74 -10.15 -29.14
N LEU A 583 -2.81 -9.23 -28.17
CA LEU A 583 -1.64 -8.61 -27.56
C LEU A 583 -0.72 -9.65 -26.92
N ARG A 584 -1.27 -10.56 -26.10
CA ARG A 584 -0.50 -11.64 -25.46
C ARG A 584 0.20 -12.53 -26.49
N LYS A 585 -0.46 -12.85 -27.61
CA LYS A 585 0.14 -13.63 -28.70
C LYS A 585 1.30 -12.90 -29.39
N LEU A 586 1.24 -11.58 -29.44
CA LEU A 586 2.32 -10.71 -29.94
C LEU A 586 3.41 -10.43 -28.90
N LYS A 587 3.31 -11.00 -27.70
CA LYS A 587 4.19 -10.71 -26.55
C LYS A 587 4.15 -9.23 -26.13
N ILE A 588 2.99 -8.60 -26.33
CA ILE A 588 2.69 -7.28 -25.79
C ILE A 588 1.81 -7.50 -24.55
N ASP A 589 2.05 -6.70 -23.54
CA ASP A 589 1.26 -6.69 -22.31
C ASP A 589 -0.25 -6.52 -22.61
N PRO A 590 -1.11 -7.48 -22.18
CA PRO A 590 -2.56 -7.39 -22.33
C PRO A 590 -3.22 -6.18 -21.66
N ALA A 591 -2.65 -5.63 -20.58
CA ALA A 591 -3.21 -4.46 -19.88
C ALA A 591 -3.23 -3.20 -20.76
N VAL A 592 -2.43 -3.18 -21.84
CA VAL A 592 -2.45 -2.14 -22.88
C VAL A 592 -3.75 -2.12 -23.69
N ALA A 593 -4.55 -3.21 -23.67
CA ALA A 593 -5.92 -3.25 -24.19
C ALA A 593 -6.88 -2.44 -23.31
N SER A 594 -6.52 -1.19 -23.07
CA SER A 594 -7.20 -0.25 -22.19
C SER A 594 -8.65 -0.06 -22.58
N ASN A 595 -9.48 0.21 -21.57
CA ASN A 595 -10.91 0.48 -21.75
C ASN A 595 -11.16 1.56 -22.83
N PRO A 596 -10.42 2.69 -22.87
CA PRO A 596 -10.57 3.69 -23.93
C PRO A 596 -10.30 3.16 -25.36
N LEU A 597 -9.30 2.30 -25.54
CA LEU A 597 -8.98 1.74 -26.86
C LEU A 597 -10.09 0.80 -27.34
N VAL A 598 -10.57 -0.05 -26.44
CA VAL A 598 -11.68 -0.97 -26.71
C VAL A 598 -12.94 -0.18 -27.06
N THR A 599 -13.26 0.88 -26.30
CA THR A 599 -14.41 1.73 -26.60
C THR A 599 -14.26 2.42 -27.96
N SER A 600 -13.09 2.96 -28.31
CA SER A 600 -12.88 3.59 -29.62
C SER A 600 -13.04 2.62 -30.79
N LEU A 601 -12.54 1.38 -30.66
CA LEU A 601 -12.74 0.34 -31.69
C LEU A 601 -14.21 -0.08 -31.79
N ALA A 602 -14.88 -0.23 -30.66
CA ALA A 602 -16.32 -0.51 -30.60
C ALA A 602 -17.14 0.64 -31.19
N ASP A 603 -16.70 1.89 -31.03
CA ASP A 603 -17.38 3.06 -31.58
C ASP A 603 -17.35 3.05 -33.11
N ILE A 604 -16.17 2.80 -33.69
CA ILE A 604 -16.00 2.69 -35.15
C ILE A 604 -16.94 1.62 -35.69
N LEU A 605 -16.89 0.42 -35.12
CA LEU A 605 -17.71 -0.70 -35.56
C LEU A 605 -19.20 -0.45 -35.30
N GLY A 606 -19.55 0.22 -34.19
CA GLY A 606 -20.91 0.60 -33.85
C GLY A 606 -21.56 1.52 -34.88
N VAL A 607 -20.82 2.54 -35.35
CA VAL A 607 -21.26 3.43 -36.44
C VAL A 607 -21.54 2.63 -37.71
N PHE A 608 -20.59 1.80 -38.15
CA PHE A 608 -20.74 1.02 -39.38
C PHE A 608 -21.88 -0.01 -39.30
N ILE A 609 -22.04 -0.68 -38.16
CA ILE A 609 -23.12 -1.65 -37.94
C ILE A 609 -24.47 -0.94 -37.98
N TYR A 610 -24.65 0.12 -37.19
CA TYR A 610 -25.93 0.81 -37.10
C TYR A 610 -26.36 1.43 -38.43
N LEU A 611 -25.48 2.23 -39.05
CA LEU A 611 -25.80 2.92 -40.29
C LEU A 611 -25.86 1.95 -41.48
N GLY A 612 -25.09 0.86 -41.45
CA GLY A 612 -25.20 -0.23 -42.42
C GLY A 612 -26.55 -0.96 -42.35
N ILE A 613 -27.01 -1.30 -41.15
CA ILE A 613 -28.35 -1.90 -40.95
C ILE A 613 -29.45 -0.91 -41.36
N ALA A 614 -29.33 0.36 -40.97
CA ALA A 614 -30.28 1.40 -41.36
C ALA A 614 -30.34 1.55 -42.89
N SER A 615 -29.20 1.57 -43.57
CA SER A 615 -29.13 1.65 -45.04
C SER A 615 -29.72 0.43 -45.74
N ALA A 616 -29.67 -0.75 -45.11
CA ALA A 616 -30.21 -1.97 -45.69
C ALA A 616 -31.73 -2.10 -45.52
N LEU A 617 -32.32 -1.42 -44.51
CA LEU A 617 -33.72 -1.59 -44.12
C LEU A 617 -34.62 -0.37 -44.41
N LEU A 618 -34.07 0.82 -44.63
CA LEU A 618 -34.82 2.07 -44.79
C LEU A 618 -34.96 2.57 -46.23
#